data_AF-A0A918NP78-F1
#
_entry.id   AF-A0A918NP78-F1
#
_cell.length_a   1.000
_cell.length_b   1.000
_cell.length_c   1.000
_cell.angle_alpha   90.00
_cell.angle_beta   90.00
_cell.angle_gamma   90.00
#
_symmetry.space_group_name_H-M   'P 1'
#
loop_
_entity.id
_entity.type
_entity.pdbx_description
1 polymer ?
#
loop_
_entity_poly.entity_id
_entity_poly.type
_entity_poly.pdbx_seq_one_letter_code
_entity_poly.pdbx_strand_id
1 'polypeptide(L)'
;MPRRNLLRVASPGFHRLDGRIGAGDDVLMLPLLSHRDPALWDDPGAFRPERWEGLDPDTASGYLPFGHAGERCWGRHMVLPLAERLLDIVRHNGLAPDPRQTVAKVPLAGLMSVADVRVLPRPRG
;
A
#
# COMPACT_ATOMS: atom_id res chain seq x y z
N MET A 1 -2.13 18.98 -3.32
CA MET A 1 -2.91 17.85 -2.75
C MET A 1 -2.10 16.59 -2.96
N PRO A 2 -1.73 15.81 -1.93
CA PRO A 2 -1.02 14.56 -2.13
C PRO A 2 -1.91 13.62 -2.96
N ARG A 3 -1.43 13.25 -4.16
CA ARG A 3 -2.18 12.44 -5.12
C ARG A 3 -2.23 11.00 -4.61
N ARG A 4 -3.30 10.70 -3.88
CA ARG A 4 -3.64 9.39 -3.29
C ARG A 4 -4.34 8.45 -4.28
N ASN A 5 -4.60 8.96 -5.47
CA ASN A 5 -5.39 8.34 -6.51
C ASN A 5 -4.54 8.29 -7.78
N LEU A 6 -4.73 7.27 -8.60
CA LEU A 6 -4.12 7.22 -9.92
C LEU A 6 -5.07 7.90 -10.88
N LEU A 7 -4.68 9.07 -11.39
CA LEU A 7 -5.48 9.84 -12.33
C LEU A 7 -4.89 9.69 -13.73
N ARG A 8 -5.68 9.14 -14.64
CA ARG A 8 -5.46 9.25 -16.07
C ARG A 8 -6.28 10.45 -16.58
N VAL A 9 -5.60 11.48 -17.07
CA VAL A 9 -6.27 12.60 -17.76
C VAL A 9 -6.43 12.23 -19.23
N ALA A 10 -7.60 12.51 -19.80
CA ALA A 10 -7.91 12.27 -21.19
C ALA A 10 -6.84 12.90 -22.10
N SER A 11 -6.33 12.10 -23.04
CA SER A 11 -5.34 12.56 -24.00
C SER A 11 -5.45 11.77 -25.31
N PRO A 12 -5.00 12.34 -26.45
CA PRO A 12 -5.05 11.66 -27.74
C PRO A 12 -4.30 10.31 -27.78
N GLY A 13 -3.36 10.08 -26.85
CA GLY A 13 -2.58 8.85 -26.77
C GLY A 13 -3.30 7.67 -26.09
N PHE A 14 -4.47 7.90 -25.49
CA PHE A 14 -5.23 6.84 -24.84
C PHE A 14 -6.31 6.26 -25.74
N HIS A 15 -6.50 4.95 -25.66
CA HIS A 15 -7.59 4.25 -26.33
C HIS A 15 -8.79 4.05 -25.39
N ARG A 16 -9.92 3.65 -25.96
CA ARG A 16 -11.09 3.18 -25.21
C ARG A 16 -10.68 1.98 -24.35
N LEU A 17 -11.08 1.99 -23.08
CA LEU A 17 -10.82 0.92 -22.11
C LEU A 17 -11.99 -0.07 -22.02
N ASP A 18 -13.22 0.45 -22.04
CA ASP A 18 -14.48 -0.33 -21.92
C ASP A 18 -15.58 0.33 -22.76
N GLY A 19 -16.72 -0.34 -22.96
CA GLY A 19 -17.90 0.24 -23.61
C GLY A 19 -18.40 1.55 -22.95
N ARG A 20 -18.11 1.74 -21.66
CA ARG A 20 -18.48 2.94 -20.88
C ARG A 20 -17.33 3.91 -20.64
N ILE A 21 -16.09 3.56 -20.99
CA ILE A 21 -14.89 4.35 -20.70
C ILE A 21 -14.08 4.52 -21.99
N GLY A 22 -14.25 5.68 -22.61
CA GLY A 22 -13.61 6.10 -23.84
C GLY A 22 -12.21 6.71 -23.68
N ALA A 23 -11.64 7.09 -24.82
CA ALA A 23 -10.36 7.79 -24.93
C ALA A 23 -10.43 9.22 -24.36
N GLY A 24 -11.61 9.84 -24.44
CA GLY A 24 -11.85 11.21 -23.98
C GLY A 24 -12.19 11.35 -22.49
N ASP A 25 -12.21 10.25 -21.73
CA ASP A 25 -12.63 10.27 -20.33
C ASP A 25 -11.44 10.39 -19.38
N ASP A 26 -11.56 11.28 -18.40
CA ASP A 26 -10.71 11.27 -17.23
C ASP A 26 -11.07 10.07 -16.34
N VAL A 27 -10.06 9.30 -15.93
CA VAL A 27 -10.25 8.11 -15.09
C VAL A 27 -9.50 8.28 -13.79
N LEU A 28 -10.24 8.24 -12.69
CA LEU A 28 -9.70 8.26 -11.34
C LEU A 28 -9.81 6.86 -10.72
N MET A 29 -8.68 6.24 -10.43
CA MET A 29 -8.65 5.01 -9.65
C MET A 29 -8.34 5.32 -8.18
N LEU A 30 -9.03 4.60 -7.28
CA LEU A 30 -8.92 4.74 -5.83
C LEU A 30 -8.31 3.44 -5.25
N PRO A 31 -6.96 3.27 -5.24
CA PRO A 31 -6.31 2.06 -4.75
C PRO A 31 -6.76 1.63 -3.35
N LEU A 32 -7.03 2.59 -2.45
CA LEU A 32 -7.51 2.31 -1.10
C LEU A 32 -8.81 1.50 -1.07
N LEU A 33 -9.71 1.71 -2.04
CA LEU A 33 -10.95 0.94 -2.15
C LEU A 33 -10.65 -0.47 -2.66
N SER A 34 -9.83 -0.61 -3.72
CA SER A 34 -9.43 -1.91 -4.25
C SER A 34 -8.67 -2.76 -3.24
N HIS A 35 -7.82 -2.16 -2.39
CA HIS A 35 -7.11 -2.82 -1.30
C HIS A 35 -8.02 -3.32 -0.18
N ARG A 36 -9.25 -2.80 -0.09
CA ARG A 36 -10.22 -3.13 0.95
C ARG A 36 -11.49 -3.80 0.43
N ASP A 37 -11.50 -4.17 -0.84
CA ASP A 37 -12.66 -4.78 -1.49
C ASP A 37 -12.77 -6.27 -1.13
N PRO A 38 -13.84 -6.72 -0.45
CA PRO A 38 -14.02 -8.14 -0.13
C PRO A 38 -14.23 -9.03 -1.36
N ALA A 39 -14.52 -8.46 -2.54
CA ALA A 39 -14.55 -9.22 -3.79
C ALA A 39 -13.16 -9.58 -4.31
N LEU A 40 -12.11 -8.90 -3.85
CA LEU A 40 -10.71 -9.11 -4.25
C LEU A 40 -9.88 -9.75 -3.14
N TRP A 41 -10.25 -9.56 -1.88
CA TRP A 41 -9.45 -9.96 -0.73
C TRP A 41 -10.30 -10.65 0.34
N ASP A 42 -9.90 -11.85 0.76
CA ASP A 42 -10.52 -12.52 1.90
C ASP A 42 -10.20 -11.79 3.21
N ASP A 43 -11.19 -11.30 3.95
CA ASP A 43 -10.98 -10.53 5.18
C ASP A 43 -10.03 -9.31 4.97
N PRO A 44 -10.46 -8.31 4.17
CA PRO A 44 -9.62 -7.16 3.80
C PRO A 44 -9.29 -6.23 4.97
N GLY A 45 -10.03 -6.35 6.08
CA GLY A 45 -9.83 -5.53 7.27
C GLY A 45 -8.71 -6.03 8.18
N ALA A 46 -8.30 -7.29 8.03
CA ALA A 46 -7.30 -7.91 8.89
C ALA A 46 -5.88 -7.79 8.32
N PHE A 47 -4.92 -7.58 9.23
CA PHE A 47 -3.50 -7.69 8.91
C PHE A 47 -3.11 -9.18 8.83
N ARG A 48 -3.00 -9.71 7.61
CA ARG A 48 -2.70 -11.12 7.33
C ARG A 48 -1.48 -11.26 6.40
N PRO A 49 -0.25 -11.21 6.94
CA PRO A 49 0.98 -11.39 6.17
C PRO A 49 1.03 -12.71 5.38
N GLU A 50 0.43 -13.76 5.93
CA GLU A 50 0.43 -15.13 5.39
C GLU A 50 -0.25 -15.20 4.02
N ARG A 51 -1.11 -14.23 3.69
CA ARG A 51 -1.74 -14.11 2.37
C ARG A 51 -0.71 -14.04 1.23
N TRP A 52 0.47 -13.48 1.53
CA TRP A 52 1.55 -13.31 0.54
C TRP A 52 2.38 -14.59 0.32
N GLU A 53 2.12 -15.67 1.07
CA GLU A 53 2.79 -16.96 0.83
C GLU A 53 2.34 -17.61 -0.48
N GLY A 54 1.09 -17.35 -0.91
CA GLY A 54 0.51 -17.89 -2.14
C GLY A 54 0.21 -16.85 -3.23
N LEU A 55 0.52 -15.57 -3.00
CA LEU A 55 0.24 -14.48 -3.93
C LEU A 55 1.53 -13.76 -4.33
N ASP A 56 1.64 -13.48 -5.62
CA ASP A 56 2.68 -12.59 -6.13
C ASP A 56 2.21 -11.13 -6.07
N PRO A 57 2.87 -10.25 -5.30
CA PRO A 57 2.49 -8.85 -5.18
C PRO A 57 2.60 -8.06 -6.48
N ASP A 58 3.35 -8.53 -7.48
CA ASP A 58 3.47 -7.83 -8.75
C ASP A 58 2.30 -8.10 -9.70
N THR A 59 1.62 -9.24 -9.54
CA THR A 59 0.50 -9.70 -10.38
C THR A 59 -0.84 -9.76 -9.65
N ALA A 60 -0.88 -9.62 -8.32
CA ALA A 60 -2.11 -9.63 -7.53
C ALA A 60 -3.09 -8.52 -7.96
N SER A 61 -4.29 -8.92 -8.41
CA SER A 61 -5.36 -8.00 -8.80
C SER A 61 -5.79 -7.12 -7.63
N GLY A 62 -6.03 -5.83 -7.89
CA GLY A 62 -6.41 -4.87 -6.86
C GLY A 62 -5.27 -4.43 -5.93
N TYR A 63 -4.08 -5.01 -6.04
CA TYR A 63 -2.92 -4.61 -5.22
C TYR A 63 -2.06 -3.56 -5.92
N LEU A 64 -2.35 -2.29 -5.62
CA LEU A 64 -1.74 -1.14 -6.28
C LEU A 64 -1.01 -0.17 -5.32
N PRO A 65 -0.18 -0.63 -4.35
CA PRO A 65 0.47 0.27 -3.38
C PRO A 65 1.48 1.24 -4.01
N PHE A 66 2.02 0.89 -5.18
CA PHE A 66 2.98 1.69 -5.95
C PHE A 66 2.48 1.94 -7.38
N GLY A 67 1.18 1.81 -7.66
CA GLY A 67 0.65 1.78 -9.02
C GLY A 67 0.75 0.40 -9.68
N HIS A 68 0.56 0.34 -11.01
CA HIS A 68 0.45 -0.91 -11.78
C HIS A 68 1.36 -0.91 -13.02
N ALA A 69 1.90 -2.09 -13.35
CA ALA A 69 2.59 -2.37 -14.61
C ALA A 69 3.62 -1.29 -15.02
N GLY A 70 3.54 -0.79 -16.27
CA GLY A 70 4.52 0.13 -16.86
C GLY A 70 4.58 1.53 -16.21
N GLU A 71 3.54 1.92 -15.47
CA GLU A 71 3.45 3.22 -14.78
C GLU A 71 3.68 3.08 -13.26
N ARG A 72 4.25 1.95 -12.83
CA ARG A 72 4.52 1.69 -11.42
C ARG A 72 5.61 2.64 -10.92
N CYS A 73 5.44 3.15 -9.70
CA CYS A 73 6.41 3.99 -9.01
C CYS A 73 7.76 3.27 -8.90
N TRP A 74 8.76 3.79 -9.62
CA TRP A 74 10.11 3.25 -9.62
C TRP A 74 10.78 3.30 -8.24
N GLY A 75 10.38 4.26 -7.39
CA GLY A 75 10.82 4.40 -6.00
C GLY A 75 10.54 3.16 -5.13
N ARG A 76 9.66 2.25 -5.55
CA ARG A 76 9.45 0.94 -4.89
C ARG A 76 10.78 0.21 -4.66
N HIS A 77 11.65 0.20 -5.66
CA HIS A 77 12.93 -0.51 -5.60
C HIS A 77 13.92 0.09 -4.61
N MET A 78 13.71 1.34 -4.18
CA MET A 78 14.49 1.97 -3.12
C MET A 78 13.82 1.79 -1.76
N VAL A 79 12.50 1.98 -1.68
CA VAL A 79 11.76 2.03 -0.42
C VAL A 79 11.58 0.65 0.22
N LEU A 80 11.27 -0.39 -0.55
CA LEU A 80 11.02 -1.73 0.01
C LEU A 80 12.27 -2.33 0.68
N PRO A 81 13.45 -2.39 0.01
CA PRO A 81 14.64 -2.92 0.67
C PRO A 81 15.07 -2.10 1.89
N LEU A 82 14.86 -0.78 1.86
CA LEU A 82 15.13 0.09 3.01
C LEU A 82 14.19 -0.21 4.17
N ALA A 83 12.89 -0.37 3.91
CA ALA A 83 11.91 -0.71 4.94
C ALA A 83 12.20 -2.08 5.57
N GLU A 84 12.52 -3.09 4.75
CA GLU A 84 12.95 -4.41 5.21
C GLU A 84 14.20 -4.30 6.11
N ARG A 85 15.22 -3.57 5.66
CA ARG A 85 16.46 -3.40 6.43
C ARG A 85 16.22 -2.70 7.76
N LEU A 86 15.37 -1.67 7.79
CA LEU A 86 15.00 -0.98 9.03
C LEU A 86 14.27 -1.92 9.99
N LEU A 87 13.34 -2.74 9.50
CA LEU A 87 12.65 -3.75 10.32
C LEU A 87 13.61 -4.78 10.89
N ASP A 88 14.59 -5.23 10.11
CA ASP A 88 15.64 -6.14 10.59
C ASP A 88 16.47 -5.51 11.69
N ILE A 89 16.87 -4.25 11.54
CA ILE A 89 17.63 -3.52 12.57
C ILE A 89 16.80 -3.42 13.86
N VAL A 90 15.52 -3.03 13.77
CA VAL A 90 14.62 -2.96 14.93
C VAL A 90 14.52 -4.33 15.62
N ARG A 91 14.29 -5.40 14.85
CA ARG A 91 14.15 -6.76 15.39
C ARG A 91 15.44 -7.29 16.01
N HIS A 92 16.58 -7.05 15.38
CA HIS A 92 17.90 -7.50 15.82
C HIS A 92 18.32 -6.84 17.14
N ASN A 93 17.98 -5.55 17.32
CA ASN A 93 18.21 -4.84 18.57
C ASN A 93 17.21 -5.20 19.68
N GLY A 94 16.40 -6.24 19.47
CA GLY A 94 15.43 -6.71 20.45
C GLY A 94 14.35 -5.67 20.73
N LEU A 95 13.97 -4.84 19.75
CA LEU A 95 12.91 -3.85 19.89
C LEU A 95 11.58 -4.39 19.35
N ALA A 96 10.48 -3.97 19.97
CA ALA A 96 9.12 -4.31 19.56
C ALA A 96 8.15 -3.13 19.79
N PRO A 97 7.07 -3.01 19.00
CA PRO A 97 6.01 -2.04 19.29
C PRO A 97 5.42 -2.27 20.69
N ASP A 98 5.09 -1.19 21.40
CA ASP A 98 4.38 -1.26 22.68
C ASP A 98 2.98 -1.86 22.47
N PRO A 99 2.68 -3.05 23.03
CA PRO A 99 1.37 -3.69 22.84
C PRO A 99 0.22 -2.88 23.46
N ARG A 100 0.51 -1.91 24.34
CA ARG A 100 -0.50 -1.01 24.92
C ARG A 100 -0.87 0.14 23.99
N GLN A 101 -0.12 0.37 22.90
CA GLN A 101 -0.50 1.34 21.89
C GLN A 101 -1.44 0.69 20.86
N THR A 102 -2.74 0.78 21.10
CA THR A 102 -3.78 0.29 20.17
C THR A 102 -4.37 1.36 19.27
N VAL A 103 -4.00 2.63 19.50
CA VAL A 103 -4.49 3.79 18.74
C VAL A 103 -3.31 4.60 18.21
N ALA A 104 -3.44 5.08 16.98
CA ALA A 104 -2.44 5.86 16.28
C ALA A 104 -3.09 7.01 15.51
N LYS A 105 -2.41 8.16 15.43
CA LYS A 105 -2.80 9.26 14.56
C LYS A 105 -2.27 8.99 13.16
N VAL A 106 -3.16 8.98 12.17
CA VAL A 106 -2.82 8.83 10.76
C VAL A 106 -3.16 10.14 10.03
N PRO A 107 -2.18 11.01 9.75
CA PRO A 107 -2.44 12.23 9.03
C PRO A 107 -2.75 11.90 7.57
N LEU A 108 -3.88 12.39 7.07
CA LEU A 108 -4.35 12.15 5.70
C LEU A 108 -3.41 12.65 4.59
N ALA A 109 -2.37 13.40 4.96
CA ALA A 109 -1.38 13.97 4.04
C ALA A 109 -0.35 12.94 3.54
N GLY A 110 -0.06 11.90 4.31
CA GLY A 110 0.76 10.75 3.90
C GLY A 110 -0.07 9.49 4.09
N LEU A 111 -0.25 8.68 3.05
CA LEU A 111 -1.06 7.47 3.17
C LEU A 111 -0.46 6.58 4.27
N MET A 112 -1.23 6.35 5.33
CA MET A 112 -0.91 5.39 6.41
C MET A 112 0.42 5.65 7.14
N SER A 113 0.93 6.88 7.17
CA SER A 113 1.98 7.21 8.13
C SER A 113 1.37 7.25 9.52
N VAL A 114 1.74 6.31 10.38
CA VAL A 114 1.48 6.47 11.81
C VAL A 114 2.42 7.58 12.30
N ALA A 115 1.87 8.65 12.86
CA ALA A 115 2.67 9.79 13.29
C ALA A 115 3.70 9.41 14.36
N ASP A 116 3.33 8.51 15.27
CA ASP A 116 4.17 8.04 16.38
C ASP A 116 3.91 6.56 16.67
N VAL A 117 4.99 5.78 16.80
CA VAL A 117 4.97 4.39 17.27
C VAL A 117 5.88 4.28 18.48
N ARG A 118 5.32 3.91 19.64
CA ARG A 118 6.08 3.59 20.85
C ARG A 118 6.75 2.24 20.66
N VAL A 119 8.06 2.21 20.85
CA VAL A 119 8.88 1.01 20.70
C VAL A 119 9.58 0.75 22.03
N LEU A 120 9.52 -0.48 22.51
CA LEU A 120 10.09 -0.93 23.77
C LEU A 120 11.07 -2.08 23.53
N PRO A 121 12.05 -2.30 24.44
CA PRO A 121 12.79 -3.56 24.47
C PRO A 121 11.81 -4.73 24.61
N ARG A 122 12.00 -5.75 23.78
CA ARG A 122 11.26 -7.01 23.84
C ARG A 122 11.58 -7.65 25.20
N PRO A 123 10.56 -8.09 25.96
CA PRO A 123 10.79 -8.79 27.22
C PRO A 123 11.67 -10.01 26.92
N ARG A 124 12.77 -10.13 27.66
CA ARG A 124 13.57 -11.35 27.68
C ARG A 124 12.73 -12.40 28.42
N GLY A 125 12.22 -13.38 27.67
CA GLY A 125 11.76 -14.64 28.24
C GLY A 125 12.94 -15.45 28.77
#